data_AF-A0A7X1LPQ0-F1
#
_entry.id   AF-A0A7X1LPQ0-F1
#
_cell.length_a   1.000
_cell.length_b   1.000
_cell.length_c   1.000
_cell.angle_alpha   90.00
_cell.angle_beta   90.00
_cell.angle_gamma   90.00
#
_symmetry.space_group_name_H-M   'P 1'
#
loop_
_entity.id
_entity.type
_entity.pdbx_description
1 polymer ?
#
loop_
_entity_poly.entity_id
_entity_poly.type
_entity_poly.pdbx_seq_one_letter_code
_entity_poly.pdbx_strand_id
1 'polypeptide(L)'
;MGTDERLREYRGKRDFARTREPSGRAGTAGPRPRFVVQIHDARRMHFDFRLQVGDVLKSWSVPKGPSDDPHDKRLAVPTEDHPLEYEDFEGVIPKGEYGGGTVIVWDRGTYEPLSHDRRGRPVDFAESLERGHATFRLHGAKLHGEYALTRFRGGQDGGDDNAWLLVKKGAARSGGHGTPDPRRARSVRTGRTLAQVAAQDGED
;
A
#
# COMPACT_ATOMS: atom_id res chain seq x y z
N MET A 1 -9.50 -3.30 19.60
CA MET A 1 -8.12 -3.80 19.41
C MET A 1 -7.16 -2.63 19.49
N GLY A 2 -6.13 -2.74 20.33
CA GLY A 2 -5.07 -1.73 20.43
C GLY A 2 -4.04 -1.85 19.31
N THR A 3 -3.20 -0.83 19.10
CA THR A 3 -2.14 -0.83 18.07
C THR A 3 -1.24 -2.06 18.17
N ASP A 4 -0.87 -2.45 19.38
CA ASP A 4 0.01 -3.60 19.62
C ASP A 4 -0.58 -4.93 19.18
N GLU A 5 -1.90 -5.08 19.28
CA GLU A 5 -2.60 -6.27 18.82
C GLU A 5 -2.64 -6.31 17.28
N ARG A 6 -2.91 -5.17 16.63
CA ARG A 6 -2.91 -5.05 15.17
C ARG A 6 -1.52 -5.29 14.57
N LEU A 7 -0.47 -4.81 15.24
CA LEU A 7 0.92 -4.97 14.80
C LEU A 7 1.57 -6.29 15.25
N ARG A 8 0.85 -7.18 15.94
CA ARG A 8 1.41 -8.45 16.44
C ARG A 8 2.00 -9.28 15.32
N GLU A 9 1.25 -9.47 14.23
CA GLU A 9 1.71 -10.24 13.07
C GLU A 9 2.89 -9.55 12.38
N TYR A 10 2.83 -8.21 12.26
CA TYR A 10 3.94 -7.44 11.71
C TYR A 10 5.22 -7.67 12.50
N ARG A 11 5.20 -7.41 13.81
CA ARG A 11 6.36 -7.53 14.69
C ARG A 11 6.88 -8.96 14.77
N GLY A 12 6.00 -9.96 14.74
CA GLY A 12 6.38 -11.38 14.75
C GLY A 12 7.14 -11.85 13.51
N LYS A 13 7.04 -11.13 12.38
CA LYS A 13 7.69 -11.47 11.11
C LYS A 13 9.05 -10.78 10.91
N ARG A 14 9.48 -9.86 11.79
CA ARG A 14 10.71 -9.07 11.64
C ARG A 14 11.70 -9.35 12.75
N ASP A 15 12.98 -9.41 12.39
CA ASP A 15 14.08 -9.27 13.34
C ASP A 15 14.64 -7.84 13.27
N PHE A 16 14.19 -6.97 14.18
CA PHE A 16 14.60 -5.56 14.25
C PHE A 16 16.08 -5.35 14.64
N ALA A 17 16.81 -6.40 15.01
CA ALA A 17 18.27 -6.34 15.14
C ALA A 17 18.97 -6.46 13.78
N ARG A 18 18.28 -6.96 12.75
CA ARG A 18 18.81 -7.20 11.41
C ARG A 18 18.26 -6.23 10.37
N THR A 19 16.97 -5.90 10.46
CA THR A 19 16.31 -4.99 9.52
C THR A 19 16.32 -3.54 10.03
N ARG A 20 16.41 -2.58 9.10
CA ARG A 20 16.23 -1.14 9.37
C ARG A 20 14.74 -0.73 9.37
N GLU A 21 13.82 -1.68 9.20
CA GLU A 21 12.38 -1.44 9.26
C GLU A 21 11.94 -0.94 10.66
N PRO A 22 10.94 -0.04 10.74
CA PRO A 22 10.49 0.51 12.02
C PRO A 22 9.73 -0.52 12.86
N SER A 23 9.96 -0.54 14.18
CA SER A 23 9.25 -1.44 15.11
C SER A 23 7.83 -0.98 15.45
N GLY A 24 7.47 0.25 15.05
CA GLY A 24 6.14 0.82 15.23
C GLY A 24 5.94 1.42 16.60
N ARG A 25 6.71 2.47 16.92
CA ARG A 25 6.43 3.35 18.06
C ARG A 25 5.20 4.19 17.71
N ALA A 26 4.54 4.74 18.72
CA ALA A 26 3.29 5.46 18.52
C ALA A 26 3.50 6.69 17.60
N GLY A 27 2.95 6.63 16.39
CA GLY A 27 2.87 7.77 15.48
C GLY A 27 1.62 8.61 15.76
N THR A 28 1.70 9.92 15.59
CA THR A 28 0.54 10.79 15.66
C THR A 28 -0.20 10.79 14.32
N ALA A 29 -1.52 10.60 14.35
CA ALA A 29 -2.36 10.74 13.16
C ALA A 29 -2.54 12.24 12.85
N GLY A 30 -2.31 12.62 11.59
CA GLY A 30 -2.62 13.96 11.09
C GLY A 30 -4.13 14.18 10.85
N PRO A 31 -4.55 15.37 10.41
CA PRO A 31 -5.96 15.73 10.23
C PRO A 31 -6.66 14.97 9.08
N ARG A 32 -5.91 14.36 8.16
CA ARG A 32 -6.42 13.50 7.09
C ARG A 32 -5.64 12.18 7.09
N PRO A 33 -6.29 11.05 6.78
CA PRO A 33 -5.60 9.77 6.71
C PRO A 33 -4.65 9.76 5.51
N ARG A 34 -3.52 9.07 5.69
CA ARG A 34 -2.44 9.01 4.71
C ARG A 34 -2.49 7.75 3.87
N PHE A 35 -1.87 7.79 2.71
CA PHE A 35 -1.56 6.62 1.93
C PHE A 35 -0.11 6.63 1.49
N VAL A 36 0.41 5.44 1.24
CA VAL A 36 1.74 5.24 0.66
C VAL A 36 1.67 4.09 -0.34
N VAL A 37 2.46 4.22 -1.39
CA VAL A 37 2.74 3.14 -2.34
C VAL A 37 4.24 2.96 -2.39
N GLN A 38 4.70 1.78 -2.01
CA GLN A 38 6.10 1.39 -2.10
C GLN A 38 6.31 0.46 -3.28
N ILE A 39 7.41 0.62 -4.03
CA ILE A 39 7.85 -0.44 -4.94
C ILE A 39 8.82 -1.32 -4.17
N HIS A 40 8.62 -2.62 -4.28
CA HIS A 40 9.38 -3.63 -3.56
C HIS A 40 9.97 -4.65 -4.53
N ASP A 41 11.30 -4.60 -4.69
CA ASP A 41 12.10 -5.57 -5.42
C ASP A 41 12.51 -6.73 -4.52
N ALA A 42 11.52 -7.57 -4.18
CA ALA A 42 11.72 -8.80 -3.42
C ALA A 42 11.94 -9.99 -4.39
N ARG A 43 11.56 -11.20 -3.98
CA ARG A 43 11.53 -12.39 -4.88
C ARG A 43 10.76 -12.13 -6.18
N ARG A 44 9.74 -11.29 -6.11
CA ARG A 44 8.98 -10.79 -7.26
C ARG A 44 8.78 -9.30 -7.06
N MET A 45 8.99 -8.53 -8.12
CA MET A 45 8.65 -7.11 -8.16
C MET A 45 7.16 -6.92 -7.91
N HIS A 46 6.81 -6.06 -6.96
CA HIS A 46 5.43 -5.68 -6.69
C HIS A 46 5.36 -4.28 -6.10
N PHE A 47 4.15 -3.78 -5.94
CA PHE A 47 3.88 -2.52 -5.26
C PHE A 47 3.11 -2.81 -3.99
N ASP A 48 3.58 -2.35 -2.85
CA ASP A 48 2.83 -2.38 -1.61
C ASP A 48 1.97 -1.11 -1.52
N PHE A 49 0.66 -1.28 -1.61
CA PHE A 49 -0.32 -0.21 -1.50
C PHE A 49 -0.89 -0.18 -0.08
N ARG A 50 -0.79 0.95 0.61
CA ARG A 50 -1.17 1.04 2.02
C ARG A 50 -2.02 2.28 2.31
N LEU A 51 -3.03 2.09 3.15
CA LEU A 51 -3.96 3.12 3.62
C LEU A 51 -3.97 3.18 5.14
N GLN A 52 -3.80 4.37 5.70
CA GLN A 52 -3.91 4.59 7.14
C GLN A 52 -5.36 4.38 7.60
N VAL A 53 -5.58 3.40 8.47
CA VAL A 53 -6.87 3.17 9.14
C VAL A 53 -6.63 3.17 10.64
N GLY A 54 -7.07 4.24 11.30
CA GLY A 54 -6.73 4.49 12.70
C GLY A 54 -5.22 4.69 12.87
N ASP A 55 -4.59 3.76 13.59
CA ASP A 55 -3.20 3.79 14.05
C ASP A 55 -2.26 2.85 13.26
N VAL A 56 -2.76 2.23 12.18
CA VAL A 56 -1.98 1.30 11.34
C VAL A 56 -2.18 1.60 9.86
N LEU A 57 -1.30 1.04 9.04
CA LEU A 57 -1.39 1.00 7.59
C LEU A 57 -1.97 -0.36 7.16
N LYS A 58 -3.25 -0.37 6.76
CA LYS A 58 -3.84 -1.52 6.05
C LYS A 58 -3.14 -1.68 4.72
N SER A 59 -2.64 -2.87 4.42
CA SER A 59 -1.68 -3.09 3.34
C SER A 59 -2.11 -4.18 2.37
N TRP A 60 -1.78 -3.97 1.09
CA TRP A 60 -1.97 -4.94 0.02
C TRP A 60 -0.74 -4.97 -0.90
N SER A 61 -0.30 -6.17 -1.26
CA SER A 61 0.63 -6.38 -2.37
C SER A 61 -0.13 -6.32 -3.69
N VAL A 62 0.32 -5.45 -4.61
CA VAL A 62 -0.26 -5.23 -5.94
C VAL A 62 0.80 -5.57 -6.99
N PRO A 63 0.83 -6.81 -7.52
CA PRO A 63 1.93 -7.27 -8.38
C PRO A 63 2.17 -6.43 -9.64
N LYS A 64 1.09 -5.91 -10.24
CA LYS A 64 1.14 -5.05 -11.44
C LYS A 64 1.08 -3.55 -11.12
N GLY A 65 1.16 -3.19 -9.84
CA GLY A 65 1.03 -1.83 -9.33
C GLY A 65 -0.34 -1.16 -9.54
N PRO A 66 -0.63 -0.08 -8.81
CA PRO A 66 -1.82 0.74 -9.04
C PRO A 66 -1.73 1.43 -10.41
N SER A 67 -2.88 1.58 -11.07
CA SER A 67 -2.97 2.24 -12.38
C SER A 67 -3.70 3.58 -12.30
N ASP A 68 -3.32 4.52 -13.15
CA ASP A 68 -4.08 5.75 -13.40
C ASP A 68 -5.08 5.61 -14.56
N ASP A 69 -5.19 4.42 -15.16
CA ASP A 69 -6.18 4.04 -16.16
C ASP A 69 -7.39 3.34 -15.50
N PRO A 70 -8.63 3.82 -15.70
CA PRO A 70 -9.85 3.17 -15.16
C PRO A 70 -10.20 1.83 -15.81
N HIS A 71 -9.61 1.48 -16.96
CA HIS A 71 -9.79 0.18 -17.59
C HIS A 71 -8.92 -0.92 -16.96
N ASP A 72 -7.87 -0.52 -16.24
CA ASP A 72 -6.98 -1.45 -15.55
C ASP A 72 -7.60 -1.99 -14.25
N LYS A 73 -7.75 -3.31 -14.20
CA LYS A 73 -8.16 -4.06 -13.00
C LYS A 73 -6.93 -4.66 -12.34
N ARG A 74 -6.58 -4.19 -11.14
CA ARG A 74 -5.36 -4.62 -10.43
C ARG A 74 -5.71 -5.55 -9.27
N LEU A 75 -5.14 -6.76 -9.29
CA LEU A 75 -5.18 -7.67 -8.14
C LEU A 75 -4.41 -7.05 -6.97
N ALA A 76 -5.02 -7.02 -5.79
CA ALA A 76 -4.47 -6.54 -4.54
C ALA A 76 -4.62 -7.64 -3.48
N VAL A 77 -3.52 -8.22 -3.02
CA VAL A 77 -3.51 -9.32 -2.05
C VAL A 77 -3.21 -8.73 -0.66
N PRO A 78 -4.07 -8.93 0.35
CA PRO A 78 -3.83 -8.39 1.69
C PRO A 78 -2.51 -8.88 2.26
N THR A 79 -1.82 -7.98 2.95
CA THR A 79 -0.65 -8.29 3.78
C THR A 79 -0.91 -7.78 5.20
N GLU A 80 0.07 -7.91 6.09
CA GLU A 80 -0.08 -7.56 7.50
C GLU A 80 -0.29 -6.05 7.65
N ASP A 81 -0.90 -5.64 8.76
CA ASP A 81 -0.95 -4.23 9.13
C ASP A 81 0.47 -3.72 9.39
N HIS A 82 0.84 -2.57 8.83
CA HIS A 82 2.17 -1.97 9.05
C HIS A 82 2.06 -0.78 10.02
N PRO A 83 3.12 -0.45 10.78
CA PRO A 83 3.13 0.74 11.60
C PRO A 83 3.11 2.00 10.74
N LEU A 84 2.57 3.11 11.27
CA LEU A 84 2.52 4.37 10.52
C LEU A 84 3.90 4.86 10.06
N GLU A 85 4.95 4.64 10.86
CA GLU A 85 6.34 4.97 10.49
C GLU A 85 6.81 4.28 9.21
N TYR A 86 6.21 3.13 8.86
CA TYR A 86 6.60 2.36 7.67
C TYR A 86 6.33 3.12 6.36
N GLU A 87 5.47 4.14 6.38
CA GLU A 87 5.23 4.99 5.20
C GLU A 87 6.49 5.73 4.72
N ASP A 88 7.47 5.89 5.61
CA ASP A 88 8.75 6.53 5.35
C ASP A 88 9.90 5.53 5.19
N PHE A 89 9.63 4.22 5.20
CA PHE A 89 10.69 3.23 4.98
C PHE A 89 11.10 3.19 3.50
N GLU A 90 12.38 3.38 3.25
CA GLU A 90 13.07 3.25 1.97
C GLU A 90 14.50 2.77 2.24
N GLY A 91 14.89 1.66 1.62
CA GLY A 91 16.15 0.97 1.92
C GLY A 91 16.11 -0.50 1.50
N VAL A 92 17.13 -1.24 1.92
CA VAL A 92 17.28 -2.67 1.68
C VAL A 92 16.88 -3.45 2.93
N ILE A 93 15.92 -4.36 2.77
CA ILE A 93 15.61 -5.39 3.75
C ILE A 93 16.58 -6.55 3.51
N PRO A 94 17.36 -6.99 4.52
CA PRO A 94 18.41 -7.98 4.33
C PRO A 94 17.92 -9.28 3.69
N LYS A 95 18.77 -9.92 2.88
CA LYS A 95 18.45 -11.21 2.29
C LYS A 95 18.22 -12.26 3.37
N GLY A 96 17.12 -12.98 3.27
CA GLY A 96 16.71 -14.02 4.24
C GLY A 96 15.74 -13.52 5.29
N GLU A 97 15.59 -12.20 5.46
CA GLU A 97 14.49 -11.62 6.23
C GLU A 97 13.17 -11.71 5.47
N TYR A 98 12.06 -11.64 6.22
CA TYR A 98 10.73 -11.55 5.62
C TYR A 98 10.62 -10.27 4.80
N GLY A 99 10.28 -10.39 3.51
CA GLY A 99 10.29 -9.24 2.60
C GLY A 99 11.70 -8.80 2.18
N GLY A 100 12.72 -9.66 2.28
CA GLY A 100 14.07 -9.31 1.80
C GLY A 100 14.07 -8.80 0.35
N GLY A 101 14.66 -7.63 0.13
CA GLY A 101 14.54 -6.89 -1.12
C GLY A 101 14.80 -5.40 -0.96
N THR A 102 14.80 -4.67 -2.07
CA THR A 102 14.93 -3.20 -2.04
C THR A 102 13.56 -2.55 -2.08
N VAL A 103 13.34 -1.54 -1.24
CA VAL A 103 12.09 -0.81 -1.12
C VAL A 103 12.32 0.67 -1.41
N ILE A 104 11.46 1.27 -2.24
CA ILE A 104 11.39 2.73 -2.42
C ILE A 104 9.98 3.25 -2.20
N VAL A 105 9.85 4.51 -1.73
CA VAL A 105 8.54 5.18 -1.60
C VAL A 105 8.14 5.78 -2.95
N TRP A 106 7.40 5.00 -3.73
CA TRP A 106 7.01 5.37 -5.09
C TRP A 106 5.92 6.44 -5.13
N ASP A 107 4.97 6.46 -4.21
CA ASP A 107 4.00 7.55 -4.07
C ASP A 107 3.57 7.69 -2.61
N ARG A 108 3.15 8.89 -2.22
CA ARG A 108 2.54 9.12 -0.90
C ARG A 108 1.66 10.36 -0.94
N GLY A 109 0.74 10.44 0.01
CA GLY A 109 -0.09 11.62 0.20
C GLY A 109 -1.20 11.37 1.20
N THR A 110 -2.30 12.11 1.05
CA THR A 110 -3.52 11.91 1.84
C THR A 110 -4.61 11.28 1.00
N TYR A 111 -5.61 10.69 1.65
CA TYR A 111 -6.81 10.26 0.96
C TYR A 111 -8.09 10.70 1.69
N GLU A 112 -9.19 10.74 0.94
CA GLU A 112 -10.53 11.05 1.43
C GLU A 112 -11.40 9.78 1.32
N PRO A 113 -11.93 9.23 2.43
CA PRO A 113 -12.96 8.19 2.39
C PRO A 113 -14.23 8.68 1.68
N LEU A 114 -14.75 7.91 0.74
CA LEU A 114 -15.94 8.25 -0.06
C LEU A 114 -17.04 7.19 -0.02
N SER A 115 -16.91 6.17 0.82
CA SER A 115 -17.92 5.10 0.93
C SER A 115 -19.21 5.62 1.55
N HIS A 116 -20.35 5.22 0.96
CA HIS A 116 -21.68 5.54 1.47
C HIS A 116 -22.55 4.28 1.55
N ASP A 117 -23.51 4.27 2.47
CA ASP A 117 -24.51 3.22 2.55
C ASP A 117 -25.62 3.41 1.49
N ARG A 118 -26.59 2.49 1.45
CA ARG A 118 -27.72 2.54 0.50
C ARG A 118 -28.60 3.80 0.64
N ARG A 119 -28.50 4.52 1.76
CA ARG A 119 -29.23 5.76 2.03
C ARG A 119 -28.38 7.01 1.76
N GLY A 120 -27.17 6.84 1.22
CA GLY A 120 -26.25 7.94 0.93
C GLY A 120 -25.54 8.51 2.15
N ARG A 121 -25.51 7.79 3.28
CA ARG A 121 -24.80 8.24 4.49
C ARG A 121 -23.35 7.76 4.45
N PRO A 122 -22.37 8.60 4.83
CA PRO A 122 -20.97 8.17 4.91
C PRO A 122 -20.81 6.95 5.80
N VAL A 123 -19.97 6.00 5.39
CA VAL A 123 -19.60 4.80 6.15
C VAL A 123 -18.15 4.94 6.58
N ASP A 124 -17.84 4.58 7.82
CA ASP A 124 -16.46 4.56 8.30
C ASP A 124 -15.57 3.72 7.36
N PHE A 125 -14.32 4.14 7.20
CA PHE A 125 -13.44 3.49 6.24
C PHE A 125 -13.05 2.07 6.67
N ALA A 126 -12.87 1.81 7.97
CA ALA A 126 -12.62 0.47 8.47
C ALA A 126 -13.83 -0.44 8.23
N GLU A 127 -15.03 0.07 8.53
CA GLU A 127 -16.28 -0.66 8.26
C GLU A 127 -16.48 -0.96 6.76
N SER A 128 -16.09 -0.03 5.88
CA SER A 128 -16.13 -0.23 4.43
C SER A 128 -15.23 -1.39 3.98
N LEU A 129 -14.02 -1.48 4.54
CA LEU A 129 -13.11 -2.60 4.28
C LEU A 129 -13.66 -3.92 4.84
N GLU A 130 -14.26 -3.92 6.03
CA GLU A 130 -14.90 -5.12 6.59
C GLU A 130 -16.03 -5.62 5.69
N ARG A 131 -16.87 -4.70 5.18
CA ARG A 131 -17.92 -4.99 4.19
C ARG A 131 -17.41 -5.46 2.83
N GLY A 132 -16.10 -5.35 2.57
CA GLY A 132 -15.45 -5.81 1.35
C GLY A 132 -15.54 -4.84 0.18
N HIS A 133 -15.92 -3.58 0.42
CA HIS A 133 -15.93 -2.56 -0.62
C HIS A 133 -15.68 -1.17 -0.01
N ALA A 134 -14.60 -0.53 -0.44
CA ALA A 134 -14.26 0.83 -0.05
C ALA A 134 -13.98 1.70 -1.27
N THR A 135 -14.52 2.90 -1.27
CA THR A 135 -14.23 3.95 -2.26
C THR A 135 -13.54 5.12 -1.58
N PHE A 136 -12.53 5.68 -2.23
CA PHE A 136 -11.73 6.77 -1.68
C PHE A 136 -11.11 7.61 -2.80
N ARG A 137 -10.72 8.84 -2.48
CA ARG A 137 -9.99 9.73 -3.39
C ARG A 137 -8.55 9.90 -2.92
N LEU A 138 -7.60 9.63 -3.80
CA LEU A 138 -6.18 9.83 -3.54
C LEU A 138 -5.74 11.25 -3.93
N HIS A 139 -4.90 11.83 -3.07
CA HIS A 139 -4.21 13.10 -3.27
C HIS A 139 -2.71 12.87 -3.11
N GLY A 140 -2.11 12.19 -4.09
CA GLY A 140 -0.69 11.83 -4.11
C GLY A 140 0.20 12.80 -4.85
N ALA A 141 1.47 12.43 -5.00
CA ALA A 141 2.33 13.06 -6.01
C ALA A 141 2.02 12.48 -7.40
N LYS A 142 1.76 11.16 -7.48
CA LYS A 142 1.55 10.44 -8.75
C LYS A 142 0.12 9.96 -8.95
N LEU A 143 -0.50 9.37 -7.92
CA LEU A 143 -1.87 8.89 -7.97
C LEU A 143 -2.84 9.97 -7.49
N HIS A 144 -3.87 10.21 -8.30
CA HIS A 144 -4.88 11.24 -8.04
C HIS A 144 -6.27 10.75 -8.41
N GLY A 145 -7.29 11.24 -7.70
CA GLY A 145 -8.69 10.98 -8.03
C GLY A 145 -9.22 9.73 -7.35
N GLU A 146 -10.39 9.26 -7.81
CA GLU A 146 -11.15 8.24 -7.11
C GLU A 146 -10.69 6.82 -7.46
N TYR A 147 -10.70 5.96 -6.44
CA TYR A 147 -10.36 4.55 -6.51
C TYR A 147 -11.37 3.74 -5.73
N ALA A 148 -11.48 2.46 -6.08
CA ALA A 148 -12.26 1.47 -5.35
C ALA A 148 -11.41 0.24 -5.06
N LEU A 149 -11.54 -0.28 -3.84
CA LEU A 149 -11.00 -1.56 -3.41
C LEU A 149 -12.18 -2.50 -3.14
N THR A 150 -12.28 -3.61 -3.87
CA THR A 150 -13.40 -4.58 -3.74
C THR A 150 -12.87 -5.99 -3.50
N ARG A 151 -13.29 -6.62 -2.40
CA ARG A 151 -12.90 -8.01 -2.07
C ARG A 151 -13.68 -8.96 -2.97
N PHE A 152 -13.01 -9.97 -3.52
CA PHE A 152 -13.70 -11.04 -4.20
C PHE A 152 -14.62 -11.76 -3.19
N ARG A 153 -15.84 -12.09 -3.60
CA ARG A 153 -16.67 -13.01 -2.81
C ARG A 153 -16.18 -14.41 -3.10
N GLY A 154 -15.80 -15.17 -2.07
CA GLY A 154 -15.36 -16.56 -2.21
C GLY A 154 -16.34 -17.35 -3.08
N GLY A 155 -15.83 -17.91 -4.18
CA GLY A 155 -16.54 -18.88 -5.00
C GLY A 155 -16.24 -20.30 -4.53
N GLN A 156 -17.01 -21.27 -5.00
CA GLN A 156 -16.95 -22.70 -4.62
C GLN A 156 -15.60 -23.39 -4.96
N ASP A 157 -14.67 -22.71 -5.64
CA ASP A 157 -13.48 -23.29 -6.27
C ASP A 157 -12.14 -22.93 -5.57
N GLY A 158 -12.16 -22.60 -4.28
CA GLY A 158 -10.94 -22.60 -3.45
C GLY A 158 -9.82 -21.62 -3.84
N GLY A 159 -10.15 -20.53 -4.54
CA GLY A 159 -9.22 -19.42 -4.76
C GLY A 159 -9.04 -18.60 -3.47
N ASP A 160 -7.81 -18.09 -3.23
CA ASP A 160 -7.41 -17.34 -2.03
C ASP A 160 -8.50 -16.36 -1.55
N ASP A 161 -9.21 -16.75 -0.48
CA ASP A 161 -10.49 -16.20 0.00
C ASP A 161 -10.43 -14.72 0.41
N ASN A 162 -9.26 -14.09 0.30
CA ASN A 162 -8.98 -12.74 0.75
C ASN A 162 -8.50 -11.78 -0.36
N ALA A 163 -8.44 -12.20 -1.63
CA ALA A 163 -7.99 -11.32 -2.70
C ALA A 163 -8.94 -10.12 -2.95
N TRP A 164 -8.35 -8.98 -3.34
CA TRP A 164 -9.07 -7.75 -3.67
C TRP A 164 -8.77 -7.26 -5.09
N LEU A 165 -9.65 -6.39 -5.57
CA LEU A 165 -9.49 -5.67 -6.81
C LEU A 165 -9.39 -4.16 -6.53
N LEU A 166 -8.27 -3.56 -6.93
CA LEU A 166 -8.04 -2.12 -6.95
C LEU A 166 -8.32 -1.58 -8.36
N VAL A 167 -9.20 -0.59 -8.47
CA VAL A 167 -9.62 0.00 -9.75
C VAL A 167 -9.74 1.51 -9.61
N LYS A 168 -9.24 2.26 -10.59
CA LYS A 168 -9.51 3.69 -10.69
C LYS A 168 -10.94 3.95 -11.14
N LYS A 169 -11.59 4.93 -10.55
CA LYS A 169 -12.96 5.35 -10.87
C LYS A 169 -12.94 6.61 -11.74
N GLY A 170 -13.99 6.80 -12.52
CA GLY A 170 -14.18 7.95 -13.41
C GLY A 170 -13.63 7.72 -14.82
N ALA A 171 -13.75 8.76 -15.66
CA ALA A 171 -13.24 8.72 -17.03
C ALA A 171 -11.71 8.74 -17.04
N ALA A 172 -11.11 8.09 -18.04
CA ALA A 172 -9.67 8.15 -18.24
C ALA A 172 -9.27 9.62 -18.45
N ARG A 173 -8.20 10.07 -17.80
CA ARG A 173 -7.57 11.31 -18.25
C ARG A 173 -7.05 11.05 -19.66
N SER A 174 -7.21 12.00 -20.57
CA SER A 174 -6.58 11.94 -21.89
C SER A 174 -5.06 11.76 -21.67
N GLY A 175 -4.54 10.58 -22.02
CA GLY A 175 -3.13 10.21 -21.79
C GLY A 175 -2.82 9.44 -20.51
N GLY A 176 -3.77 8.70 -19.91
CA GLY A 176 -3.46 7.75 -18.82
C GLY A 176 -2.28 6.84 -19.19
N HIS A 177 -1.26 6.79 -18.34
CA HIS A 177 0.01 6.12 -18.65
C HIS A 177 0.13 4.71 -18.05
N GLY A 178 -0.92 4.25 -17.35
CA GLY A 178 -0.94 2.97 -16.67
C GLY A 178 0.00 2.93 -15.47
N THR A 179 0.39 1.73 -15.05
CA THR A 179 1.46 1.57 -14.05
C THR A 179 2.82 1.82 -14.73
N PRO A 180 3.72 2.65 -14.17
CA PRO A 180 5.06 2.83 -14.74
C PRO A 180 5.92 1.56 -14.59
N ASP A 181 7.00 1.46 -15.40
CA ASP A 181 8.04 0.45 -15.20
C ASP A 181 8.69 0.63 -13.81
N PRO A 182 8.53 -0.33 -12.87
CA PRO A 182 9.04 -0.20 -11.52
C PRO A 182 10.55 -0.04 -11.44
N ARG A 183 11.31 -0.56 -12.42
CA ARG A 183 12.79 -0.46 -12.43
C ARG A 183 13.30 0.94 -12.74
N ARG A 184 12.50 1.73 -13.47
CA ARG A 184 12.83 3.11 -13.86
C ARG A 184 12.13 4.15 -13.00
N ALA A 185 11.15 3.71 -12.20
CA ALA A 185 10.41 4.59 -11.32
C ALA A 185 11.30 5.17 -10.22
N ARG A 186 11.02 6.42 -9.84
CA ARG A 186 11.78 7.16 -8.84
C ARG A 186 10.98 7.36 -7.57
N SER A 187 11.65 7.30 -6.43
CA SER A 187 11.10 7.66 -5.13
C SER A 187 10.59 9.10 -5.13
N VAL A 188 9.44 9.36 -4.51
CA VAL A 188 8.97 10.75 -4.30
C VAL A 188 9.72 11.43 -3.16
N ARG A 189 10.36 10.64 -2.29
CA ARG A 189 11.10 11.16 -1.14
C ARG A 189 12.49 11.60 -1.52
N THR A 190 13.16 10.81 -2.37
CA THR A 190 14.59 11.00 -2.64
C THR A 190 14.94 11.14 -4.12
N GLY A 191 13.99 10.89 -5.03
CA GLY A 191 14.26 10.84 -6.47
C GLY A 191 15.08 9.62 -6.93
N ARG A 192 15.49 8.74 -6.01
CA ARG A 192 16.30 7.54 -6.30
C ARG A 192 15.46 6.43 -6.93
N THR A 193 16.08 5.62 -7.79
CA THR A 193 15.53 4.35 -8.27
C THR A 193 15.87 3.21 -7.30
N LEU A 194 15.22 2.05 -7.47
CA LEU A 194 15.57 0.82 -6.74
C LEU A 194 17.07 0.52 -6.81
N ALA A 195 17.68 0.57 -8.01
CA ALA A 195 19.09 0.27 -8.19
C ALA A 195 20.00 1.25 -7.43
N GLN A 196 19.62 2.53 -7.35
CA GLN A 196 20.38 3.52 -6.59
C GLN A 196 20.28 3.30 -5.07
N VAL A 197 19.11 2.90 -4.57
CA VAL A 197 18.94 2.54 -3.15
C VAL A 197 19.70 1.26 -2.81
N ALA A 198 19.62 0.25 -3.67
CA ALA A 198 20.32 -1.03 -3.48
C ALA A 198 21.85 -0.86 -3.46
N ALA A 199 22.40 0.02 -4.31
CA ALA A 199 23.83 0.28 -4.37
C ALA A 199 24.34 0.98 -3.09
N GLN A 200 23.59 1.96 -2.58
CA GLN A 200 24.01 2.74 -1.42
C GLN A 200 24.05 1.90 -0.12
N ASP A 201 23.08 1.02 0.09
CA ASP A 201 23.07 0.14 1.27
C ASP A 201 24.12 -0.99 1.19
N GLY A 202 24.76 -1.19 0.03
CA GLY A 202 25.89 -2.11 -0.13
C GLY A 202 27.26 -1.49 0.15
N GLU A 203 27.32 -0.17 0.40
CA GLU A 203 28.54 0.58 0.70
C GLU A 203 28.72 0.86 2.22
N ASP A 204 27.71 0.55 3.04
CA ASP A 204 27.70 0.63 4.51
C ASP A 204 28.11 -0.70 5.19
#